data_AF-W6TK33-F1
#
_entry.id   AF-W6TK33-F1
#
_cell.length_a   1.000
_cell.length_b   1.000
_cell.length_c   1.000
_cell.angle_alpha   90.00
_cell.angle_beta   90.00
_cell.angle_gamma   90.00
#
_symmetry.space_group_name_H-M   'P 1'
#
loop_
_entity.id
_entity.type
_entity.pdbx_description
1 polymer ?
#
loop_
_entity_poly.entity_id
_entity_poly.type
_entity_poly.pdbx_seq_one_letter_code
_entity_poly.pdbx_strand_id
1 'polypeptide(L)'
;MVLNELVKAGINREIADDLSYRYYKNELTYKDIEYIKENFDIKLKHLEEKIFDIKEELISRIDNKFIELDNTIDTKFNELDNKINIIENNLNIKN
;
A
#
# COMPACT_ATOMS: atom_id res chain seq x y z
N MET A 1 -25.11 -39.47 16.55
CA MET A 1 -24.60 -38.15 16.97
C MET A 1 -23.09 -38.24 17.08
N VAL A 2 -22.40 -37.12 16.82
CA VAL A 2 -20.93 -37.01 16.73
C VAL A 2 -20.21 -37.73 17.87
N LEU A 3 -20.65 -37.57 19.12
CA LEU A 3 -20.15 -38.31 20.28
C LEU A 3 -20.01 -39.84 20.06
N ASN A 4 -21.07 -40.51 19.59
CA ASN A 4 -21.05 -41.97 19.43
C ASN A 4 -20.05 -42.41 18.35
N GLU A 5 -19.86 -41.59 17.31
CA GLU A 5 -18.90 -41.88 16.25
C GLU A 5 -17.46 -41.62 16.73
N LEU A 6 -17.23 -40.57 17.53
CA LEU A 6 -15.92 -40.31 18.17
C LEU A 6 -15.54 -41.44 19.14
N VAL A 7 -16.48 -41.91 19.97
CA VAL A 7 -16.24 -43.03 20.89
C VAL A 7 -15.97 -44.33 20.14
N LYS A 8 -16.72 -44.62 19.05
CA LYS A 8 -16.45 -45.78 18.18
C LYS A 8 -15.08 -45.71 17.50
N ALA A 9 -14.61 -44.50 17.18
CA ALA A 9 -13.27 -44.27 16.65
C ALA A 9 -12.15 -44.43 17.71
N GLY A 10 -12.50 -44.79 18.96
CA GLY A 10 -11.54 -45.03 20.04
C GLY A 10 -11.14 -43.78 20.81
N ILE A 11 -11.83 -42.65 20.61
CA ILE A 11 -11.57 -41.42 21.37
C ILE A 11 -12.10 -41.58 22.79
N ASN A 12 -11.30 -41.16 23.78
CA ASN A 12 -11.71 -41.13 25.18
C ASN A 12 -13.06 -40.40 25.34
N ARG A 13 -13.96 -40.94 26.16
CA ARG A 13 -15.33 -40.43 26.29
C ARG A 13 -15.41 -38.97 26.73
N GLU A 14 -14.57 -38.52 27.66
CA GLU A 14 -14.55 -37.14 28.13
C GLU A 14 -14.12 -36.19 27.01
N ILE A 15 -13.11 -36.60 26.24
CA ILE A 15 -12.63 -35.86 25.06
C ILE A 15 -13.72 -35.84 23.98
N ALA A 16 -14.38 -36.98 23.74
CA ALA A 16 -15.44 -37.08 22.74
C ALA A 16 -16.69 -36.25 23.10
N ASP A 17 -17.03 -36.15 24.39
CA ASP A 17 -18.10 -35.30 24.90
C ASP A 17 -17.78 -33.82 24.65
N ASP A 18 -16.56 -33.37 24.99
CA ASP A 18 -16.10 -32.00 24.74
C ASP A 18 -16.09 -31.66 23.24
N LEU A 19 -15.50 -32.51 22.38
CA LEU A 19 -15.50 -32.30 20.93
C LEU A 19 -16.92 -32.30 20.33
N SER A 20 -17.80 -33.19 20.78
CA SER A 20 -19.18 -33.22 20.31
C SER A 20 -19.95 -31.96 20.72
N TYR A 21 -19.67 -31.40 21.91
CA TYR A 21 -20.22 -30.12 22.36
C TYR A 21 -19.74 -28.96 21.48
N ARG A 22 -18.43 -28.87 21.25
CA ARG A 22 -17.82 -27.84 20.39
C ARG A 22 -18.33 -27.91 18.96
N TYR A 23 -18.50 -29.12 18.42
CA TYR A 23 -19.09 -29.35 17.10
C TYR A 23 -20.54 -28.84 17.05
N TYR A 24 -21.37 -29.18 18.05
CA TYR A 24 -22.74 -28.69 18.13
C TYR A 24 -22.84 -27.16 18.23
N LYS A 25 -21.87 -26.54 18.91
CA LYS A 25 -21.77 -25.08 19.04
C LYS A 25 -21.04 -24.37 17.90
N ASN A 26 -20.56 -25.12 16.89
CA ASN A 26 -19.71 -24.61 15.81
C ASN A 26 -18.45 -23.87 16.28
N GLU A 27 -17.99 -24.11 17.52
CA GLU A 27 -16.84 -23.40 18.10
C GLU A 27 -15.55 -23.64 17.31
N LEU A 28 -15.41 -24.81 16.70
CA LEU A 28 -14.27 -25.13 15.83
C LEU A 28 -14.31 -24.29 14.54
N THR A 29 -15.50 -24.20 13.92
CA THR A 29 -15.73 -23.40 12.71
C THR A 29 -15.50 -21.91 12.94
N TYR A 30 -15.91 -21.38 14.11
CA TYR A 30 -15.68 -19.97 14.44
C TYR A 30 -14.20 -19.63 14.54
N LYS A 31 -13.39 -20.50 15.17
CA LYS A 31 -11.94 -20.29 15.28
C LYS A 31 -11.25 -20.31 13.93
N ASP A 32 -11.64 -21.23 13.05
CA ASP A 32 -11.08 -21.28 11.69
C ASP A 32 -11.45 -20.01 10.89
N ILE A 33 -12.69 -19.53 11.00
CA ILE A 33 -13.14 -18.27 10.37
C ILE A 33 -12.39 -17.07 10.93
N GLU A 34 -12.22 -16.99 12.25
CA GLU A 34 -11.47 -15.92 12.91
C GLU A 34 -10.02 -15.89 12.43
N TYR A 35 -9.35 -17.04 12.39
CA TYR A 35 -8.00 -17.16 11.85
C TYR A 35 -7.91 -16.73 10.37
N ILE A 36 -8.87 -17.12 9.53
CA ILE A 36 -8.91 -16.68 8.13
C ILE A 36 -9.08 -15.16 8.05
N LYS A 37 -9.98 -14.59 8.86
CA LYS A 37 -10.24 -13.15 8.91
C LYS A 37 -9.00 -12.38 9.32
N GLU A 38 -8.33 -12.77 10.41
CA GLU A 38 -7.10 -12.12 10.87
C GLU A 38 -6.01 -12.15 9.79
N ASN A 39 -5.82 -13.30 9.14
CA ASN A 39 -4.85 -13.41 8.04
C ASN A 39 -5.21 -12.54 6.84
N PHE A 40 -6.50 -12.42 6.53
CA PHE A 40 -6.98 -11.55 5.46
C PHE A 40 -6.75 -10.07 5.81
N ASP A 41 -7.11 -9.66 7.02
CA ASP A 41 -6.94 -8.29 7.51
C ASP A 41 -5.45 -7.88 7.52
N ILE A 42 -4.55 -8.77 7.94
CA ILE A 42 -3.09 -8.55 7.88
C ILE A 42 -2.63 -8.36 6.42
N LYS A 43 -3.06 -9.23 5.51
CA LYS A 43 -2.70 -9.12 4.09
C LYS A 43 -3.25 -7.86 3.45
N LEU A 44 -4.48 -7.46 3.82
CA LEU A 44 -5.11 -6.24 3.34
C LEU A 44 -4.32 -5.02 3.81
N LYS A 45 -3.95 -4.96 5.10
CA LYS A 45 -3.13 -3.88 5.65
C LYS A 45 -1.78 -3.75 4.94
N HIS A 46 -1.07 -4.86 4.73
CA HIS A 46 0.20 -4.83 3.97
C HIS A 46 0.02 -4.37 2.52
N LEU A 47 -1.13 -4.65 1.89
CA LEU A 47 -1.43 -4.16 0.55
C LEU A 47 -1.71 -2.66 0.56
N GLU A 48 -2.47 -2.16 1.53
CA GLU A 48 -2.74 -0.74 1.71
C GLU A 48 -1.45 0.06 1.94
N GLU A 49 -0.56 -0.45 2.79
CA GLU A 49 0.76 0.15 3.04
C GLU A 49 1.59 0.23 1.75
N LYS A 50 1.68 -0.86 0.97
CA LYS A 50 2.39 -0.85 -0.32
C LYS A 50 1.80 0.13 -1.33
N ILE A 51 0.46 0.23 -1.39
CA ILE A 51 -0.21 1.20 -2.28
C ILE A 51 0.11 2.63 -1.85
N PHE A 52 0.11 2.89 -0.54
CA PHE A 52 0.48 4.18 0.01
C PHE A 52 1.94 4.55 -0.33
N ASP A 53 2.88 3.63 -0.11
CA ASP A 53 4.30 3.86 -0.42
C ASP A 53 4.53 4.16 -1.91
N ILE A 54 3.90 3.39 -2.80
CA ILE A 54 3.99 3.62 -4.25
C ILE A 54 3.41 4.98 -4.63
N LYS A 55 2.29 5.37 -4.01
CA LYS A 55 1.66 6.67 -4.25
C LYS A 55 2.60 7.81 -3.85
N GLU A 56 3.22 7.74 -2.68
CA GLU A 56 4.14 8.78 -2.20
C GLU A 56 5.41 8.84 -3.06
N GLU A 57 5.95 7.69 -3.50
CA GLU A 57 7.07 7.66 -4.44
C GLU A 57 6.71 8.36 -5.77
N LEU A 58 5.53 8.08 -6.31
CA LEU A 58 5.05 8.70 -7.56
C LEU A 58 4.87 10.20 -7.41
N ILE A 59 4.29 10.67 -6.30
CA ILE A 59 4.15 12.11 -6.00
C ILE A 59 5.53 12.76 -5.96
N SER A 60 6.47 12.22 -5.19
CA SER A 60 7.83 12.76 -5.08
C SER A 60 8.54 12.83 -6.44
N ARG A 61 8.40 11.80 -7.28
CA ARG A 61 8.97 11.79 -8.63
C ARG A 61 8.36 12.84 -9.55
N ILE A 62 7.07 13.10 -9.41
CA ILE A 62 6.37 14.14 -10.19
C ILE A 62 6.84 15.52 -9.73
N ASP A 63 6.88 15.78 -8.42
CA ASP A 63 7.32 17.05 -7.86
C ASP A 63 8.76 17.39 -8.26
N ASN A 64 9.67 16.40 -8.18
CA ASN A 64 11.05 16.58 -8.64
C ASN A 64 11.13 16.95 -10.12
N LYS A 65 10.31 16.34 -10.98
CA LYS A 65 10.26 16.69 -12.41
C LYS A 65 9.73 18.10 -12.65
N PHE A 66 8.76 18.56 -11.87
CA PHE A 66 8.30 19.95 -11.96
C PHE A 66 9.41 20.93 -11.58
N ILE A 67 10.13 20.67 -10.49
CA ILE A 67 11.28 21.49 -10.07
C ILE A 67 12.38 21.52 -11.15
N GLU A 68 12.70 20.38 -11.76
CA GLU A 68 13.67 20.31 -12.86
C GLU A 68 13.23 21.14 -14.08
N LEU A 69 11.94 21.08 -14.42
CA LEU A 69 11.36 21.87 -15.51
C LEU A 69 11.39 23.37 -15.20
N ASP A 70 10.98 23.79 -14.01
CA ASP A 70 10.99 25.18 -13.58
C ASP A 70 12.42 25.76 -13.64
N ASN A 71 13.40 25.05 -13.08
CA ASN A 71 14.81 25.45 -13.14
C ASN A 71 15.33 25.58 -14.59
N THR A 72 14.91 24.67 -15.47
CA THR A 72 15.28 24.70 -16.88
C THR A 72 14.67 25.92 -17.58
N ILE A 73 13.41 26.22 -17.30
CA ILE A 73 12.70 27.38 -17.83
C ILE A 73 13.37 28.68 -17.36
N ASP A 74 13.63 28.82 -16.06
CA ASP A 74 14.30 29.98 -15.48
C ASP A 74 15.68 30.21 -16.10
N THR A 75 16.45 29.14 -16.29
CA THR A 75 17.75 29.21 -16.97
C THR A 75 17.61 29.74 -18.40
N LYS A 76 16.61 29.26 -19.15
CA LYS A 76 16.38 29.69 -20.54
C LYS A 76 15.88 31.13 -20.64
N PHE A 77 15.06 31.58 -19.71
CA PHE A 77 14.66 32.99 -19.63
C PHE A 77 15.85 33.90 -19.32
N ASN A 78 16.69 33.54 -18.35
CA ASN A 78 17.92 34.28 -18.04
C ASN A 78 18.89 34.34 -19.24
N GLU A 79 19.04 33.24 -19.98
CA GLU A 79 19.82 33.23 -21.23
C GLU A 79 19.25 34.20 -22.28
N LEU A 80 17.91 34.26 -22.40
CA LEU A 80 17.24 35.15 -23.34
C LEU A 80 17.39 36.62 -22.94
N ASP A 81 17.16 36.95 -21.68
CA ASP A 81 17.31 38.32 -21.14
C ASP A 81 18.73 38.84 -21.38
N ASN A 82 19.74 37.99 -21.14
CA ASN A 82 21.13 38.35 -21.44
C ASN A 82 21.36 38.65 -22.92
N LYS A 83 20.78 37.87 -23.84
CA LYS A 83 20.88 38.13 -25.29
C LYS A 83 20.19 39.43 -25.68
N ILE A 84 19.02 39.72 -25.10
CA ILE A 84 18.28 40.96 -25.33
C ILE A 84 19.12 42.16 -24.85
N ASN A 85 19.65 42.11 -23.63
CA ASN A 85 20.52 43.16 -23.08
C ASN A 85 21.73 43.45 -23.99
N ILE A 86 22.36 42.40 -24.54
CA ILE A 86 23.49 42.56 -25.49
C ILE A 86 23.03 43.28 -26.77
N ILE A 87 21.88 42.91 -27.32
CA ILE A 87 21.34 43.55 -28.53
C ILE A 87 21.00 45.01 -28.28
N GLU A 88 20.32 45.32 -27.18
CA GLU A 88 19.96 46.70 -26.80
C GLU A 88 21.21 47.58 -26.65
N ASN A 89 22.23 47.09 -25.95
CA ASN A 89 23.52 47.79 -25.83
C ASN A 89 24.17 48.06 -27.19
N ASN A 90 24.16 47.07 -28.08
CA ASN A 90 24.72 47.22 -29.43
C ASN A 90 23.95 48.21 -30.31
N LEU A 91 22.62 48.32 -30.13
CA LEU A 91 21.81 49.30 -30.84
C LEU A 91 22.06 50.72 -30.31
N ASN A 92 22.21 50.88 -28.99
CA ASN A 92 22.49 52.16 -28.36
C ASN A 92 23.88 52.73 -28.73
N ILE A 93 24.87 51.88 -29.01
CA ILE A 93 26.22 52.32 -29.47
C ILE A 93 26.20 52.83 -30.92
N LYS A 94 25.25 52.36 -31.73
CA LYS A 94 25.17 52.69 -33.17
C LYS A 94 24.39 53.96 -33.48
N ASN A 95 23.61 54.47 -32.53
CA ASN A 95 22.82 55.70 -32.63
C ASN A 95 23.52 56.86 -31.92
#